data_AF-A0A380GP64-F1
#
_entry.id   AF-A0A380GP64-F1
#
_cell.length_a   1.000
_cell.length_b   1.000
_cell.length_c   1.000
_cell.angle_alpha   90.00
_cell.angle_beta   90.00
_cell.angle_gamma   90.00
#
_symmetry.space_group_name_H-M   'P 1'
#
loop_
_entity.id
_entity.type
_entity.pdbx_description
1 polymer ?
#
loop_
_entity_poly.entity_id
_entity_poly.type
_entity_poly.pdbx_seq_one_letter_code
_entity_poly.pdbx_strand_id
1 'polypeptide(L)'
;MAEKVKKQSKFLNKVEYLGNKLPHPFFLFIYLAVIVVILSFIFNMFGATVKPPGSEKTLEVKNLFSGDGLQYMLKNTITNFTGFAPLGIVIAMMLGVGLAEKVGLLEYVIRKTITKAPSSLVTYVVVFVGIMGNIASDAAMILVPPLAAIVFYKLGRHPIAGLAAGFGAAGAGFTANLLVVGTDALLSGISTEAASIIDASMSVSPVSNWYFNIVSTFALTVVGGLVTTKIIEPRLGKYNKKVEDLEVDESSPTAKKALISALIAASIYILAIIITLFIPNSPLRGDDGSIINSPFIDGIVPIILVLFLILGITFGIVDRKINTTHDIGKYMTDAVRDLSGYIVLAFAAAQFISFF
;
A
#
# COMPACT_ATOMS: atom_id res chain seq x y z
N MET A 1 -1.17 -27.99 -29.03
CA MET A 1 -1.00 -27.49 -27.64
C MET A 1 0.48 -27.28 -27.29
N ALA A 2 1.37 -28.24 -27.58
CA ALA A 2 2.82 -28.16 -27.30
C ALA A 2 3.55 -26.94 -27.90
N GLU A 3 3.21 -26.50 -29.11
CA GLU A 3 3.90 -25.37 -29.76
C GLU A 3 3.56 -24.00 -29.14
N LYS A 4 2.31 -23.81 -28.69
CA LYS A 4 1.87 -22.63 -27.93
C LYS A 4 2.54 -22.57 -26.55
N VAL A 5 2.65 -23.72 -25.87
CA VAL A 5 3.37 -23.85 -24.59
C VAL A 5 4.85 -23.51 -24.76
N LYS A 6 5.48 -23.97 -25.85
CA LYS A 6 6.89 -23.67 -26.18
C LYS A 6 7.13 -22.19 -26.48
N LYS A 7 6.20 -21.49 -27.12
CA LYS A 7 6.26 -20.02 -27.36
C LYS A 7 6.04 -19.21 -26.07
N GLN A 8 5.08 -19.58 -25.22
CA GLN A 8 4.87 -18.95 -23.91
C GLN A 8 6.09 -19.09 -23.00
N SER A 9 6.70 -20.29 -22.96
CA SER A 9 7.94 -20.52 -22.20
C SER A 9 9.08 -19.60 -22.66
N LYS A 10 9.27 -19.39 -23.97
CA LYS A 10 10.30 -18.45 -24.46
C LYS A 10 10.06 -16.99 -24.06
N PHE A 11 8.80 -16.55 -24.00
CA PHE A 11 8.46 -15.20 -23.55
C PHE A 11 8.70 -15.04 -22.04
N LEU A 12 8.21 -15.98 -21.23
CA LEU A 12 8.41 -15.96 -19.77
C LEU A 12 9.90 -16.01 -19.41
N ASN A 13 10.70 -16.81 -20.10
CA ASN A 13 12.15 -16.85 -19.90
C ASN A 13 12.82 -15.50 -20.23
N LYS A 14 12.31 -14.75 -21.21
CA LYS A 14 12.81 -13.39 -21.50
C LYS A 14 12.43 -12.41 -20.39
N VAL A 15 11.21 -12.49 -19.88
CA VAL A 15 10.76 -11.65 -18.75
C VAL A 15 11.60 -11.93 -17.52
N GLU A 16 11.82 -13.21 -17.19
CA GLU A 16 12.68 -13.65 -16.09
C GLU A 16 14.12 -13.14 -16.28
N TYR A 17 14.69 -13.32 -17.47
CA TYR A 17 16.05 -12.85 -17.76
C TYR A 17 16.19 -11.33 -17.61
N LEU A 18 15.21 -10.56 -18.10
CA LEU A 18 15.22 -9.09 -17.97
C LEU A 18 15.02 -8.65 -16.52
N GLY A 19 14.10 -9.30 -15.78
CA GLY A 19 13.87 -9.03 -14.37
C GLY A 19 15.13 -9.28 -13.53
N ASN A 20 15.81 -10.40 -13.74
CA ASN A 20 17.03 -10.77 -13.03
C ASN A 20 18.24 -9.89 -13.37
N LYS A 21 18.19 -9.15 -14.49
CA LYS A 21 19.27 -8.23 -14.90
C LYS A 21 19.18 -6.88 -14.19
N LEU A 22 18.01 -6.52 -13.66
CA LEU A 22 17.85 -5.28 -12.93
C LEU A 22 18.60 -5.36 -11.59
N PRO A 23 19.45 -4.38 -11.26
CA PRO A 23 20.12 -4.34 -9.97
C PRO A 23 19.10 -4.11 -8.87
N HIS A 24 19.51 -4.43 -7.63
CA HIS A 24 18.70 -4.12 -6.44
C HIS A 24 18.25 -2.65 -6.47
N PRO A 25 16.97 -2.33 -6.18
CA PRO A 25 16.41 -0.97 -6.33
C PRO A 25 17.24 0.14 -5.66
N PHE A 26 17.82 -0.14 -4.49
CA PHE A 26 18.78 0.76 -3.84
C PHE A 26 19.92 1.19 -4.77
N PHE A 27 20.63 0.23 -5.37
CA PHE A 27 21.74 0.52 -6.29
C PHE A 27 21.27 1.17 -7.57
N LEU A 28 20.05 0.86 -8.03
CA LEU A 28 19.45 1.54 -9.17
C LEU A 28 19.37 3.06 -8.92
N PHE A 29 18.87 3.50 -7.77
CA PHE A 29 18.84 4.92 -7.43
C PHE A 29 20.22 5.53 -7.24
N ILE A 30 21.18 4.79 -6.67
CA ILE A 30 22.58 5.24 -6.57
C ILE A 30 23.19 5.44 -7.96
N TYR A 31 22.97 4.51 -8.89
CA TYR A 31 23.47 4.64 -10.26
C TYR A 31 22.84 5.83 -10.97
N LEU A 32 21.53 6.03 -10.81
CA LEU A 32 20.85 7.21 -11.35
C LEU A 32 21.41 8.51 -10.78
N ALA A 33 21.65 8.58 -9.46
CA ALA A 33 22.25 9.75 -8.82
C ALA A 33 23.67 10.03 -9.37
N VAL A 34 24.51 9.00 -9.53
CA VAL A 34 25.85 9.14 -10.12
C VAL A 34 25.76 9.61 -11.58
N ILE A 35 24.83 9.06 -12.36
CA ILE A 35 24.59 9.48 -13.74
C ILE A 35 24.19 10.96 -13.78
N VAL A 36 23.30 11.41 -12.90
CA VAL A 36 22.89 12.82 -12.81
C VAL A 36 24.08 13.72 -12.49
N VAL A 37 24.94 13.33 -11.53
CA VAL A 37 26.16 14.09 -11.22
C VAL A 37 27.04 14.24 -12.47
N ILE A 38 27.27 13.16 -13.22
CA ILE A 38 28.08 13.18 -14.45
C ILE A 38 27.43 14.04 -15.54
N LEU A 39 26.13 13.89 -15.76
CA LEU A 39 25.39 14.65 -16.77
C LEU A 39 25.32 16.13 -16.42
N SER A 40 25.17 16.48 -15.14
CA SER A 40 25.17 17.87 -14.66
C SER A 40 26.50 18.57 -15.00
N PHE A 41 27.62 17.86 -14.89
CA PHE A 41 28.94 18.35 -15.29
C PHE A 41 29.03 18.56 -16.80
N ILE A 42 28.61 17.58 -17.59
CA ILE A 42 28.67 17.64 -19.05
C ILE A 42 27.79 18.79 -19.57
N PHE A 43 26.55 18.90 -19.13
CA PHE A 43 25.62 19.93 -19.58
C PHE A 43 26.02 21.34 -19.13
N ASN A 44 26.54 21.48 -17.91
CA ASN A 44 27.09 22.76 -17.46
C ASN A 44 28.30 23.19 -18.30
N MET A 45 29.18 22.25 -18.70
CA MET A 45 30.32 22.53 -19.57
C MET A 45 29.90 23.10 -20.94
N PHE A 46 28.77 22.65 -21.48
CA PHE A 46 28.19 23.18 -22.73
C PHE A 46 27.33 24.44 -22.53
N GLY A 47 27.24 24.97 -21.31
CA GLY A 47 26.41 26.14 -21.01
C GLY A 47 24.91 25.90 -21.21
N ALA A 48 24.45 24.66 -20.96
CA ALA A 48 23.04 24.31 -21.14
C ALA A 48 22.15 25.11 -20.20
N THR A 49 21.06 25.66 -20.75
CA THR A 49 20.05 26.42 -20.02
C THR A 49 18.65 26.00 -20.40
N VAL A 50 17.70 26.21 -19.50
CA VAL A 50 16.28 25.90 -19.71
C VAL A 50 15.43 27.06 -19.23
N LYS A 51 14.38 27.41 -19.97
CA LYS A 51 13.35 28.36 -19.53
C LYS A 51 12.12 27.57 -19.08
N PRO A 52 11.84 27.46 -17.78
CA PRO A 52 10.66 26.74 -17.30
C PRO A 52 9.37 27.34 -17.86
N PRO A 53 8.35 26.52 -18.17
CA PRO A 53 7.03 27.01 -18.54
C PRO A 53 6.48 27.94 -17.45
N GLY A 54 6.10 29.17 -17.81
CA GLY A 54 5.57 30.17 -16.87
C GLY A 54 6.64 31.00 -16.13
N SER A 55 7.93 30.72 -16.29
CA SER A 55 9.02 31.55 -15.73
C SER A 55 9.56 32.55 -16.75
N GLU A 56 9.79 33.80 -16.33
CA GLU A 56 10.57 34.77 -17.11
C GLU A 56 12.07 34.55 -16.98
N LYS A 57 12.52 33.81 -15.96
CA LYS A 57 13.93 33.53 -15.69
C LYS A 57 14.36 32.24 -16.40
N THR A 58 15.46 32.34 -17.12
CA THR A 58 16.21 31.19 -17.61
C THR A 58 17.02 30.59 -16.46
N LEU A 59 16.97 29.26 -16.31
CA LEU A 59 17.74 28.50 -15.33
C LEU A 59 18.94 27.85 -16.01
N GLU A 60 20.08 27.88 -15.31
CA GLU A 60 21.30 27.19 -15.73
C GLU A 60 21.40 25.81 -15.07
N VAL A 61 21.95 24.84 -15.78
CA VAL A 61 22.26 23.53 -15.19
C VAL A 61 23.39 23.70 -14.18
N LYS A 62 23.17 23.30 -12.93
CA LYS A 62 24.19 23.37 -11.86
C LYS A 62 25.08 22.14 -11.88
N ASN A 63 26.40 22.34 -11.89
CA ASN A 63 27.37 21.26 -11.87
C ASN A 63 27.55 20.68 -10.46
N LEU A 64 27.07 19.45 -10.24
CA LEU A 64 27.20 18.76 -8.94
C LEU A 64 28.61 18.21 -8.68
N PHE A 65 29.44 18.05 -9.70
CA PHE A 65 30.84 17.62 -9.56
C PHE A 65 31.78 18.77 -9.13
N SER A 66 31.28 20.01 -9.07
CA SER A 66 32.02 21.18 -8.63
C SER A 66 32.22 21.20 -7.10
N GLY A 67 33.07 22.11 -6.60
CA GLY A 67 33.24 22.32 -5.15
C GLY A 67 31.94 22.72 -4.45
N ASP A 68 31.10 23.54 -5.10
CA ASP A 68 29.79 23.93 -4.58
C ASP A 68 28.79 22.78 -4.61
N GLY A 69 28.84 21.97 -5.68
CA GLY A 69 28.05 20.74 -5.80
C GLY A 69 28.37 19.72 -4.71
N LEU A 70 29.66 19.50 -4.43
CA LEU A 70 30.10 18.63 -3.34
C LEU A 70 29.66 19.16 -1.98
N GLN A 71 29.78 20.46 -1.74
CA GLN A 71 29.26 21.09 -0.51
C GLN A 71 27.75 20.91 -0.39
N TYR A 72 27.00 21.06 -1.48
CA TYR A 72 25.56 20.85 -1.50
C TYR A 72 25.20 19.41 -1.13
N MET A 73 25.83 18.42 -1.77
CA MET A 73 25.58 17.00 -1.49
C MET A 73 25.85 16.67 -0.01
N LEU A 74 26.99 17.10 0.52
CA LEU A 74 27.37 16.82 1.92
C LEU A 74 26.45 17.53 2.92
N LYS A 75 26.11 18.80 2.69
CA LYS A 75 25.26 19.58 3.61
C LYS A 75 23.82 19.09 3.63
N ASN A 76 23.28 18.66 2.47
CA ASN A 76 21.86 18.34 2.33
C ASN A 76 21.53 16.85 2.45
N THR A 77 22.50 15.94 2.51
CA THR A 77 22.24 14.48 2.57
C THR A 77 21.17 14.09 3.60
N ILE A 78 21.27 14.63 4.83
CA ILE A 78 20.32 14.33 5.91
C ILE A 78 18.99 15.04 5.67
N THR A 79 19.01 16.32 5.31
CA THR A 79 17.80 17.11 5.05
C THR A 79 16.98 16.53 3.90
N ASN A 80 17.63 16.08 2.83
CA ASN A 80 17.01 15.38 1.70
C ASN A 80 16.28 14.13 2.18
N PHE A 81 16.95 13.32 2.99
CA PHE A 81 16.37 12.09 3.49
C PHE A 81 15.20 12.33 4.44
N THR A 82 15.36 13.20 5.44
CA THR A 82 14.30 13.47 6.43
C THR A 82 13.15 14.29 5.85
N GLY A 83 13.43 15.11 4.83
CA GLY A 83 12.44 15.92 4.12
C GLY A 83 11.71 15.18 3.01
N PHE A 84 12.15 13.96 2.66
CA PHE A 84 11.52 13.15 1.63
C PHE A 84 10.10 12.76 2.06
N ALA A 85 9.09 13.36 1.41
CA ALA A 85 7.69 13.28 1.83
C ALA A 85 7.19 11.84 2.07
N PRO A 86 7.49 10.85 1.19
CA PRO A 86 7.08 9.46 1.43
C PRO A 86 7.57 8.86 2.74
N LEU A 87 8.76 9.25 3.23
CA LEU A 87 9.40 8.62 4.38
C LEU A 87 8.53 8.78 5.64
N GLY A 88 8.21 10.04 5.98
CA GLY A 88 7.43 10.34 7.18
C GLY A 88 6.01 9.79 7.09
N ILE A 89 5.38 9.95 5.92
CA ILE A 89 3.99 9.53 5.69
C ILE A 89 3.83 8.01 5.85
N VAL A 90 4.70 7.21 5.22
CA VAL A 90 4.60 5.75 5.26
C VAL A 90 4.90 5.21 6.66
N ILE A 91 5.92 5.74 7.33
CA ILE A 91 6.25 5.32 8.71
C ILE A 91 5.07 5.61 9.65
N ALA A 92 4.50 6.82 9.57
CA ALA A 92 3.33 7.19 10.38
C ALA A 92 2.15 6.24 10.14
N MET A 93 1.79 5.98 8.89
CA MET A 93 0.70 5.06 8.55
C MET A 93 0.93 3.64 9.11
N MET A 94 2.16 3.14 9.03
CA MET A 94 2.50 1.79 9.47
C MET A 94 2.51 1.62 10.99
N LEU A 95 2.73 2.68 11.76
CA LEU A 95 2.55 2.63 13.22
C LEU A 95 1.12 2.24 13.62
N GLY A 96 0.12 2.73 12.88
CA GLY A 96 -1.28 2.38 13.09
C GLY A 96 -1.67 1.05 12.45
N VAL A 97 -1.53 0.97 11.12
CA VAL A 97 -1.97 -0.19 10.33
C VAL A 97 -1.21 -1.45 10.73
N GLY A 98 0.12 -1.33 10.88
CA GLY A 98 0.97 -2.44 11.28
C GLY A 98 0.67 -2.94 12.69
N LEU A 99 0.31 -2.07 13.65
CA LEU A 99 -0.19 -2.53 14.95
C LEU A 99 -1.44 -3.40 14.78
N ALA A 100 -2.43 -2.94 14.02
CA ALA A 100 -3.67 -3.68 13.77
C ALA A 100 -3.41 -5.02 13.06
N GLU A 101 -2.41 -5.07 12.18
CA GLU A 101 -1.95 -6.30 11.55
C GLU A 101 -1.30 -7.25 12.56
N LYS A 102 -0.32 -6.78 13.34
CA LYS A 102 0.45 -7.61 14.29
C LYS A 102 -0.40 -8.21 15.41
N VAL A 103 -1.47 -7.53 15.83
CA VAL A 103 -2.43 -8.09 16.81
C VAL A 103 -3.42 -9.09 16.18
N GLY A 104 -3.40 -9.25 14.85
CA GLY A 104 -4.22 -10.23 14.13
C GLY A 104 -5.62 -9.75 13.73
N LEU A 105 -5.93 -8.45 13.83
CA LEU A 105 -7.24 -7.91 13.44
C LEU A 105 -7.50 -8.14 11.95
N LEU A 106 -6.54 -7.78 11.09
CA LEU A 106 -6.70 -7.88 9.64
C LEU A 106 -6.78 -9.34 9.18
N GLU A 107 -5.94 -10.21 9.73
CA GLU A 107 -6.02 -11.67 9.49
C GLU A 107 -7.41 -12.22 9.87
N TYR A 108 -7.92 -11.85 11.05
CA TYR A 108 -9.23 -12.30 11.51
C TYR A 108 -10.34 -11.87 10.54
N VAL A 109 -10.35 -10.61 10.10
CA VAL A 109 -11.36 -10.08 9.17
C VAL A 109 -11.28 -10.77 7.82
N ILE A 110 -10.09 -10.93 7.24
CA ILE A 110 -9.87 -11.64 5.97
C ILE A 110 -10.41 -13.07 6.07
N ARG A 111 -9.99 -13.81 7.10
CA ARG A 111 -10.40 -15.21 7.30
C ARG A 111 -11.90 -15.33 7.51
N LYS A 112 -12.47 -14.49 8.37
CA LYS A 112 -13.91 -14.55 8.68
C LYS A 112 -14.77 -14.23 7.47
N THR A 113 -14.36 -13.27 6.66
CA THR A 113 -15.10 -12.85 5.46
C THR A 113 -15.10 -13.95 4.40
N ILE A 114 -13.96 -14.58 4.13
CA ILE A 114 -13.86 -15.68 3.16
C ILE A 114 -14.62 -16.92 3.63
N THR A 115 -14.47 -17.31 4.90
CA THR A 115 -15.09 -18.55 5.43
C THR A 115 -16.62 -18.44 5.64
N LYS A 116 -17.15 -17.23 5.83
CA LYS A 116 -18.60 -16.98 5.97
C LYS A 116 -19.29 -16.55 4.67
N ALA A 117 -18.55 -16.49 3.56
CA ALA A 117 -19.11 -16.12 2.27
C ALA A 117 -20.18 -17.13 1.82
N PRO A 118 -21.32 -16.68 1.28
CA PRO A 118 -22.31 -17.59 0.72
C PRO A 118 -21.73 -18.30 -0.51
N SER A 119 -22.10 -19.56 -0.71
CA SER A 119 -21.52 -20.44 -1.75
C SER A 119 -21.59 -19.86 -3.16
N SER A 120 -22.66 -19.11 -3.47
CA SER A 120 -22.87 -18.45 -4.76
C SER A 120 -21.93 -17.26 -5.01
N LEU A 121 -21.45 -16.59 -3.95
CA LEU A 121 -20.59 -15.41 -4.05
C LEU A 121 -19.14 -15.66 -3.63
N VAL A 122 -18.80 -16.87 -3.18
CA VAL A 122 -17.44 -17.19 -2.66
C VAL A 122 -16.32 -16.69 -3.56
N THR A 123 -16.45 -16.83 -4.88
CA THR A 123 -15.42 -16.37 -5.81
C THR A 123 -15.26 -14.86 -5.79
N TYR A 124 -16.37 -14.12 -5.84
CA TYR A 124 -16.35 -12.66 -5.77
C TYR A 124 -15.85 -12.18 -4.41
N VAL A 125 -16.25 -12.84 -3.33
CA VAL A 125 -15.77 -12.50 -1.97
C VAL A 125 -14.27 -12.76 -1.83
N VAL A 126 -13.75 -13.89 -2.33
CA VAL A 126 -12.30 -14.16 -2.35
C VAL A 126 -11.55 -13.08 -3.11
N VAL A 127 -12.03 -12.68 -4.29
CA VAL A 127 -11.39 -11.65 -5.09
C VAL A 127 -11.47 -10.30 -4.39
N PHE A 128 -12.63 -9.93 -3.86
CA PHE A 128 -12.83 -8.69 -3.11
C PHE A 128 -11.91 -8.61 -1.89
N VAL A 129 -11.83 -9.67 -1.09
CA VAL A 129 -10.96 -9.74 0.08
C VAL A 129 -9.49 -9.75 -0.31
N GLY A 130 -9.13 -10.38 -1.43
CA GLY A 130 -7.78 -10.33 -1.98
C GLY A 130 -7.36 -8.90 -2.34
N ILE A 131 -8.22 -8.16 -3.05
CA ILE A 131 -8.00 -6.76 -3.42
C ILE A 131 -7.88 -5.88 -2.16
N MET A 132 -8.88 -5.94 -1.28
CA MET A 132 -8.89 -5.19 -0.01
C MET A 132 -7.75 -5.57 0.93
N GLY A 133 -7.14 -6.73 0.73
CA GLY A 133 -6.10 -7.28 1.57
C GLY A 133 -4.77 -6.52 1.54
N ASN A 134 -4.55 -5.65 0.55
CA ASN A 134 -3.34 -4.80 0.50
C ASN A 134 -3.18 -3.90 1.76
N ILE A 135 -4.26 -3.66 2.51
CA ILE A 135 -4.22 -3.00 3.82
C ILE A 135 -3.36 -3.75 4.83
N ALA A 136 -3.29 -5.08 4.71
CA ALA A 136 -2.48 -5.97 5.53
C ALA A 136 -1.12 -6.28 4.88
N SER A 137 -0.68 -5.41 3.95
CA SER A 137 0.56 -5.55 3.19
C SER A 137 0.79 -6.98 2.66
N ASP A 138 1.76 -7.71 3.21
CA ASP A 138 2.16 -9.03 2.75
C ASP A 138 1.28 -10.16 3.31
N ALA A 139 0.62 -9.93 4.46
CA ALA A 139 -0.18 -10.95 5.13
C ALA A 139 -1.33 -11.44 4.24
N ALA A 140 -1.96 -10.55 3.47
CA ALA A 140 -3.04 -10.94 2.56
C ALA A 140 -2.55 -11.82 1.40
N MET A 141 -1.37 -11.53 0.83
CA MET A 141 -0.82 -12.34 -0.26
C MET A 141 -0.46 -13.75 0.20
N ILE A 142 -0.08 -13.90 1.48
CA ILE A 142 0.23 -15.20 2.08
C ILE A 142 -1.05 -15.94 2.51
N LEU A 143 -2.03 -15.23 3.06
CA LEU A 143 -3.20 -15.82 3.71
C LEU A 143 -4.37 -16.09 2.76
N VAL A 144 -4.67 -15.17 1.83
CA VAL A 144 -5.86 -15.27 0.97
C VAL A 144 -5.81 -16.48 0.04
N PRO A 145 -4.70 -16.78 -0.68
CA PRO A 145 -4.65 -17.92 -1.59
C PRO A 145 -4.94 -19.29 -0.93
N PRO A 146 -4.30 -19.69 0.19
CA PRO A 146 -4.60 -20.97 0.83
C PRO A 146 -6.02 -21.02 1.42
N LEU A 147 -6.51 -19.94 2.04
CA LEU A 147 -7.89 -19.89 2.56
C LEU A 147 -8.92 -20.05 1.45
N ALA A 148 -8.72 -19.36 0.32
CA ALA A 148 -9.56 -19.50 -0.85
C ALA A 148 -9.56 -20.93 -1.40
N ALA A 149 -8.39 -21.57 -1.45
CA ALA A 149 -8.28 -22.97 -1.89
C ALA A 149 -9.09 -23.91 -0.98
N ILE A 150 -8.99 -23.74 0.35
CA ILE A 150 -9.72 -24.56 1.32
C ILE A 150 -11.23 -24.33 1.22
N VAL A 151 -11.70 -23.08 1.08
CA VAL A 151 -13.13 -22.80 0.93
C VAL A 151 -13.69 -23.37 -0.37
N PHE A 152 -12.94 -23.28 -1.48
CA PHE A 152 -13.35 -23.93 -2.73
C PHE A 152 -13.41 -25.45 -2.56
N TYR A 153 -12.40 -26.05 -1.91
CA TYR A 153 -12.38 -27.48 -1.61
C TYR A 153 -13.62 -27.93 -0.83
N LYS A 154 -13.98 -27.22 0.24
CA LYS A 154 -15.17 -27.52 1.06
C LYS A 154 -16.49 -27.41 0.31
N LEU A 155 -16.55 -26.55 -0.70
CA LEU A 155 -17.72 -26.40 -1.57
C LEU A 155 -17.77 -27.40 -2.72
N GLY A 156 -16.83 -28.36 -2.77
CA GLY A 156 -16.71 -29.31 -3.89
C GLY A 156 -16.23 -28.64 -5.20
N ARG A 157 -15.67 -27.44 -5.12
CA ARG A 157 -15.12 -26.68 -6.25
C ARG A 157 -13.63 -26.91 -6.37
N HIS A 158 -13.05 -26.59 -7.53
CA HIS A 158 -11.65 -26.87 -7.78
C HIS A 158 -10.73 -25.98 -6.90
N PRO A 159 -9.91 -26.52 -5.99
CA PRO A 159 -9.12 -25.72 -5.04
C PRO A 159 -8.09 -24.82 -5.73
N ILE A 160 -7.50 -25.29 -6.83
CA ILE A 160 -6.58 -24.48 -7.65
C ILE A 160 -7.28 -23.23 -8.22
N ALA A 161 -8.59 -23.27 -8.51
CA ALA A 161 -9.32 -22.08 -8.94
C ALA A 161 -9.40 -21.06 -7.80
N GLY A 162 -9.67 -21.51 -6.57
CA GLY A 162 -9.65 -20.66 -5.38
C GLY A 162 -8.26 -20.07 -5.12
N LEU A 163 -7.22 -20.89 -5.19
CA LEU A 163 -5.83 -20.45 -5.06
C LEU A 163 -5.46 -19.38 -6.11
N ALA A 164 -5.78 -19.64 -7.38
CA ALA A 164 -5.52 -18.71 -8.47
C ALA A 164 -6.32 -17.40 -8.33
N ALA A 165 -7.58 -17.48 -7.88
CA ALA A 165 -8.40 -16.30 -7.62
C ALA A 165 -7.84 -15.45 -6.49
N GLY A 166 -7.48 -16.08 -5.37
CA GLY A 166 -6.88 -15.39 -4.23
C GLY A 166 -5.54 -14.74 -4.57
N PHE A 167 -4.66 -15.48 -5.23
CA PHE A 167 -3.34 -14.97 -5.64
C PHE A 167 -3.46 -13.86 -6.68
N GLY A 168 -4.28 -14.07 -7.71
CA GLY A 168 -4.54 -13.08 -8.75
C GLY A 168 -5.16 -11.81 -8.19
N ALA A 169 -6.08 -11.92 -7.23
CA ALA A 169 -6.71 -10.77 -6.59
C ALA A 169 -5.74 -9.97 -5.70
N ALA A 170 -4.98 -10.65 -4.84
CA ALA A 170 -4.00 -10.00 -3.97
C ALA A 170 -2.88 -9.30 -4.77
N GLY A 171 -2.45 -9.91 -5.90
CA GLY A 171 -1.44 -9.31 -6.77
C GLY A 171 -1.97 -8.19 -7.67
N ALA A 172 -3.06 -8.43 -8.41
CA ALA A 172 -3.58 -7.46 -9.38
C ALA A 172 -4.36 -6.31 -8.74
N GLY A 173 -4.87 -6.52 -7.52
CA GLY A 173 -5.64 -5.54 -6.76
C GLY A 173 -4.82 -4.64 -5.83
N PHE A 174 -3.48 -4.73 -5.86
CA PHE A 174 -2.62 -4.19 -4.80
C PHE A 174 -2.77 -2.67 -4.53
N THR A 175 -3.31 -1.88 -5.45
CA THR A 175 -3.56 -0.44 -5.24
C THR A 175 -5.02 -0.10 -4.96
N ALA A 176 -5.97 -0.95 -5.38
CA ALA A 176 -7.39 -0.66 -5.24
C ALA A 176 -7.86 -1.02 -3.82
N ASN A 177 -8.50 -0.08 -3.14
CA ASN A 177 -9.07 -0.30 -1.82
C ASN A 177 -10.25 0.67 -1.57
N LEU A 178 -11.15 0.33 -0.65
CA LEU A 178 -12.20 1.22 -0.16
C LEU A 178 -11.70 2.21 0.90
N LEU A 179 -10.58 1.91 1.53
CA LEU A 179 -9.90 2.72 2.53
C LEU A 179 -8.62 3.30 1.94
N VAL A 180 -8.18 4.41 2.51
CA VAL A 180 -6.86 4.99 2.22
C VAL A 180 -5.82 4.18 2.99
N VAL A 181 -4.85 3.62 2.27
CA VAL A 181 -3.84 2.70 2.82
C VAL A 181 -2.42 3.25 2.64
N GLY A 182 -1.43 2.54 3.19
CA GLY A 182 -0.02 2.95 3.11
C GLY A 182 0.47 3.17 1.66
N THR A 183 -0.05 2.41 0.69
CA THR A 183 0.30 2.57 -0.73
C THR A 183 -0.16 3.93 -1.29
N ASP A 184 -1.33 4.43 -0.91
CA ASP A 184 -1.80 5.75 -1.34
C ASP A 184 -0.91 6.85 -0.77
N ALA A 185 -0.51 6.68 0.48
CA ALA A 185 0.40 7.55 1.21
C ALA A 185 1.81 7.58 0.57
N LEU A 186 2.32 6.42 0.16
CA LEU A 186 3.57 6.28 -0.58
C LEU A 186 3.51 6.97 -1.96
N LEU A 187 2.50 6.65 -2.75
CA LEU A 187 2.37 7.15 -4.12
C LEU A 187 2.12 8.66 -4.17
N SER A 188 1.31 9.18 -3.24
CA SER A 188 1.07 10.62 -3.10
C SER A 188 2.34 11.38 -2.69
N GLY A 189 3.13 10.83 -1.76
CA GLY A 189 4.43 11.38 -1.42
C GLY A 189 5.37 11.45 -2.64
N ILE A 190 5.51 10.35 -3.40
CA ILE A 190 6.38 10.32 -4.59
C ILE A 190 5.89 11.31 -5.66
N SER A 191 4.57 11.39 -5.84
CA SER A 191 3.96 12.32 -6.79
C SER A 191 4.18 13.78 -6.37
N THR A 192 4.18 14.08 -5.07
CA THR A 192 4.50 15.39 -4.51
C THR A 192 5.95 15.78 -4.78
N GLU A 193 6.89 14.85 -4.58
CA GLU A 193 8.31 15.06 -4.88
C GLU A 193 8.53 15.36 -6.37
N ALA A 194 7.85 14.61 -7.24
CA ALA A 194 7.91 14.86 -8.68
C ALA A 194 7.26 16.20 -9.09
N ALA A 195 6.13 16.57 -8.47
CA ALA A 195 5.44 17.84 -8.76
C ALA A 195 6.26 19.05 -8.28
N SER A 196 6.95 18.91 -7.15
CA SER A 196 7.79 19.96 -6.54
C SER A 196 8.95 20.41 -7.44
N ILE A 197 9.35 19.59 -8.42
CA ILE A 197 10.35 19.95 -9.44
C ILE A 197 9.85 21.12 -10.31
N ILE A 198 8.54 21.20 -10.55
CA ILE A 198 7.91 22.24 -11.37
C ILE A 198 7.37 23.37 -10.48
N ASP A 199 6.68 23.02 -9.40
CA ASP A 199 6.05 23.96 -8.47
C ASP A 199 6.18 23.46 -7.03
N ALA A 200 7.02 24.14 -6.25
CA ALA A 200 7.30 23.81 -4.85
C ALA A 200 6.08 23.94 -3.91
N SER A 201 5.00 24.56 -4.36
CA SER A 201 3.75 24.67 -3.58
C SER A 201 2.77 23.50 -3.84
N MET A 202 3.00 22.70 -4.89
CA MET A 202 2.13 21.59 -5.22
C MET A 202 2.33 20.42 -4.25
N SER A 203 1.24 19.96 -3.65
CA SER A 203 1.18 18.73 -2.87
C SER A 203 0.11 17.80 -3.43
N VAL A 204 0.39 16.51 -3.42
CA VAL A 204 -0.57 15.47 -3.79
C VAL A 204 -1.06 14.82 -2.51
N SER A 205 -2.36 14.92 -2.25
CA SER A 205 -2.96 14.31 -1.05
C SER A 205 -3.07 12.79 -1.21
N PRO A 206 -2.92 11.99 -0.13
CA PRO A 206 -3.21 10.55 -0.15
C PRO A 206 -4.64 10.20 -0.58
N VAL A 207 -5.60 11.12 -0.43
CA VAL A 207 -6.99 10.87 -0.85
C VAL A 207 -7.27 11.20 -2.32
N SER A 208 -6.29 11.70 -3.07
CA SER A 208 -6.48 12.16 -4.46
C SER A 208 -7.03 11.07 -5.38
N ASN A 209 -6.64 9.81 -5.16
CA ASN A 209 -7.09 8.66 -5.95
C ASN A 209 -8.25 7.89 -5.30
N TRP A 210 -8.78 8.33 -4.15
CA TRP A 210 -9.64 7.50 -3.33
C TRP A 210 -10.93 7.08 -4.05
N TYR A 211 -11.61 8.00 -4.74
CA TYR A 211 -12.82 7.67 -5.52
C TYR A 211 -12.52 6.71 -6.67
N PHE A 212 -11.39 6.88 -7.36
CA PHE A 212 -10.96 5.98 -8.41
C PHE A 212 -10.68 4.57 -7.86
N ASN A 213 -10.03 4.48 -6.70
CA ASN A 213 -9.71 3.22 -6.03
C ASN A 213 -10.98 2.49 -5.54
N ILE A 214 -11.98 3.23 -5.04
CA ILE A 214 -13.29 2.67 -4.66
C ILE A 214 -13.94 2.00 -5.87
N VAL A 215 -14.06 2.73 -6.99
CA VAL A 215 -14.68 2.19 -8.21
C VAL A 215 -13.88 1.00 -8.73
N SER A 216 -12.55 1.11 -8.75
CA SER A 216 -11.64 0.06 -9.20
C SER A 216 -11.77 -1.21 -8.36
N THR A 217 -11.97 -1.10 -7.05
CA THR A 217 -12.19 -2.26 -6.16
C THR A 217 -13.38 -3.10 -6.63
N PHE A 218 -14.52 -2.47 -6.90
CA PHE A 218 -15.71 -3.18 -7.36
C PHE A 218 -15.56 -3.68 -8.79
N ALA A 219 -14.99 -2.88 -9.69
CA ALA A 219 -14.74 -3.30 -11.07
C ALA A 219 -13.84 -4.54 -11.14
N LEU A 220 -12.71 -4.52 -10.43
CA LEU A 220 -11.77 -5.64 -10.36
C LEU A 220 -12.37 -6.85 -9.67
N THR A 221 -13.23 -6.66 -8.67
CA THR A 221 -13.97 -7.76 -8.03
C THR A 221 -14.87 -8.47 -9.03
N VAL A 222 -15.65 -7.72 -9.81
CA VAL A 222 -16.54 -8.28 -10.83
C VAL A 222 -15.73 -8.98 -11.92
N VAL A 223 -14.69 -8.32 -12.45
CA VAL A 223 -13.83 -8.87 -13.50
C VAL A 223 -13.11 -10.14 -13.02
N GLY A 224 -12.43 -10.09 -11.87
CA GLY A 224 -11.71 -11.24 -11.31
C GLY A 224 -12.64 -12.40 -10.96
N GLY A 225 -13.83 -12.10 -10.45
CA GLY A 225 -14.87 -13.11 -10.21
C GLY A 225 -15.33 -13.79 -11.49
N LEU A 226 -15.67 -13.00 -12.52
CA LEU A 226 -16.08 -13.51 -13.82
C LEU A 226 -14.98 -14.31 -14.52
N VAL A 227 -13.74 -13.81 -14.54
CA VAL A 227 -12.60 -14.52 -15.12
C VAL A 227 -12.39 -15.86 -14.41
N THR A 228 -12.46 -15.87 -13.08
CA THR A 228 -12.30 -17.13 -12.32
C THR A 228 -13.42 -18.12 -12.66
N THR A 229 -14.68 -17.71 -12.55
CA THR A 229 -15.82 -18.63 -12.71
C THR A 229 -16.09 -19.04 -14.16
N LYS A 230 -15.84 -18.17 -15.14
CA LYS A 230 -16.14 -18.43 -16.56
C LYS A 230 -14.94 -18.92 -17.37
N ILE A 231 -13.71 -18.67 -16.93
CA ILE A 231 -12.51 -19.02 -17.71
C ILE A 231 -11.62 -20.00 -16.93
N ILE A 232 -11.24 -19.68 -15.70
CA ILE A 232 -10.26 -20.49 -14.95
C ILE A 232 -10.87 -21.82 -14.48
N GLU A 233 -11.99 -21.76 -13.77
CA GLU A 233 -12.62 -22.95 -13.19
C GLU A 233 -13.10 -23.95 -14.26
N PRO A 234 -13.75 -23.55 -15.37
CA PRO A 234 -14.13 -24.48 -16.42
C PRO A 234 -12.94 -25.15 -17.12
N ARG A 235 -11.79 -24.46 -17.22
CA ARG A 235 -10.56 -25.04 -17.81
C ARG A 235 -9.93 -26.13 -16.95
N LEU A 236 -10.20 -26.13 -15.64
CA LEU A 236 -9.68 -27.13 -14.71
C LEU A 236 -10.54 -28.40 -14.68
N GLY A 237 -11.74 -28.38 -15.28
CA GLY A 237 -12.64 -29.53 -15.33
C GLY A 237 -13.44 -29.75 -14.04
N LYS A 238 -14.22 -30.85 -13.99
CA LYS A 238 -15.04 -31.18 -12.82
C LYS A 238 -14.18 -31.71 -11.67
N TYR A 239 -14.39 -31.16 -10.48
CA TYR A 239 -13.70 -31.59 -9.27
C TYR A 239 -14.51 -32.71 -8.58
N ASN A 240 -14.05 -33.96 -8.69
CA ASN A 240 -14.77 -35.15 -8.23
C ASN A 240 -14.13 -35.84 -7.00
N LYS A 241 -13.24 -35.16 -6.27
CA LYS A 241 -12.61 -35.75 -5.08
C LYS A 241 -13.54 -35.62 -3.88
N LYS A 242 -13.57 -36.66 -3.02
CA LYS A 242 -14.25 -36.60 -1.72
C LYS A 242 -13.66 -35.45 -0.91
N VAL A 243 -14.54 -34.62 -0.36
CA VAL A 243 -14.20 -33.54 0.54
C VAL A 243 -13.91 -34.16 1.89
N GLU A 244 -12.65 -34.16 2.32
CA GLU A 244 -12.27 -34.41 3.70
C GLU A 244 -12.66 -33.20 4.54
N ASP A 245 -13.04 -33.45 5.79
CA ASP A 245 -13.37 -32.36 6.71
C ASP A 245 -12.08 -31.70 7.17
N LEU A 246 -11.58 -30.75 6.37
CA LEU A 246 -10.43 -29.95 6.73
C LEU A 246 -10.86 -28.97 7.82
N GLU A 247 -10.39 -29.12 9.04
CA GLU A 247 -10.58 -28.08 10.05
C GLU A 247 -9.88 -26.79 9.56
N VAL A 248 -10.67 -25.73 9.41
CA VAL A 248 -10.11 -24.38 9.27
C VAL A 248 -9.97 -23.92 10.70
N ASP A 249 -8.73 -23.88 11.19
CA ASP A 249 -8.37 -23.53 12.57
C ASP A 249 -9.30 -22.43 13.11
N GLU A 250 -10.02 -22.75 14.19
CA GLU A 250 -11.03 -21.88 14.75
C GLU A 250 -10.34 -20.67 15.38
N SER A 251 -10.68 -19.48 14.90
CA SER A 251 -10.24 -18.23 15.49
C SER A 251 -10.52 -18.21 17.00
N SER A 252 -9.64 -17.56 17.77
CA SER A 252 -9.81 -17.31 19.20
C SER A 252 -11.29 -17.01 19.56
N PRO A 253 -11.85 -17.64 20.62
CA PRO A 253 -13.25 -17.48 20.99
C PRO A 253 -13.60 -16.02 21.34
N THR A 254 -12.61 -15.20 21.69
CA THR A 254 -12.77 -13.77 21.98
C THR A 254 -12.65 -12.87 20.75
N ALA A 255 -12.09 -13.35 19.63
CA ALA A 255 -11.80 -12.51 18.46
C ALA A 255 -13.05 -11.86 17.86
N LYS A 256 -14.21 -12.54 17.91
CA LYS A 256 -15.49 -11.94 17.49
C LYS A 256 -15.88 -10.76 18.35
N LYS A 257 -15.77 -10.91 19.68
CA LYS A 257 -16.06 -9.84 20.64
C LYS A 257 -15.07 -8.69 20.45
N ALA A 258 -13.79 -9.01 20.26
CA ALA A 258 -12.74 -8.05 19.99
C ALA A 258 -12.99 -7.21 18.73
N LEU A 259 -13.41 -7.85 17.62
CA LEU A 259 -13.77 -7.12 16.40
C LEU A 259 -14.94 -6.17 16.63
N ILE A 260 -16.00 -6.62 17.31
CA ILE A 260 -17.17 -5.77 17.59
C ILE A 260 -16.76 -4.57 18.46
N SER A 261 -16.01 -4.80 19.53
CA SER A 261 -15.50 -3.72 20.39
C SER A 261 -14.62 -2.74 19.62
N ALA A 262 -13.73 -3.23 18.75
CA ALA A 262 -12.89 -2.38 17.91
C ALA A 262 -13.70 -1.53 16.93
N LEU A 263 -14.72 -2.11 16.28
CA LEU A 263 -15.62 -1.38 15.39
C LEU A 263 -16.45 -0.32 16.13
N ILE A 264 -16.91 -0.61 17.34
CA ILE A 264 -17.61 0.37 18.18
C ILE A 264 -16.68 1.54 18.52
N ALA A 265 -15.46 1.26 18.98
CA ALA A 265 -14.48 2.29 19.32
C ALA A 265 -14.11 3.15 18.10
N ALA A 266 -13.88 2.51 16.95
CA ALA A 266 -13.63 3.20 15.68
C ALA A 266 -14.82 4.07 15.25
N SER A 267 -16.05 3.58 15.42
CA SER A 267 -17.26 4.34 15.09
C SER A 267 -17.43 5.57 15.98
N ILE A 268 -17.13 5.46 17.27
CA ILE A 268 -17.13 6.59 18.20
C ILE A 268 -16.09 7.64 17.77
N TYR A 269 -14.89 7.21 17.40
CA TYR A 269 -13.84 8.11 16.91
C TYR A 269 -14.25 8.82 15.61
N ILE A 270 -14.75 8.08 14.63
CA ILE A 270 -15.25 8.65 13.37
C ILE A 270 -16.38 9.66 13.64
N LEU A 271 -17.31 9.31 14.52
CA LEU A 271 -18.40 10.21 14.89
C LEU A 271 -17.88 11.49 15.57
N ALA A 272 -16.87 11.39 16.44
CA ALA A 272 -16.25 12.56 17.05
C ALA A 272 -15.58 13.48 16.01
N ILE A 273 -14.90 12.91 15.01
CA ILE A 273 -14.32 13.68 13.90
C ILE A 273 -15.42 14.34 13.05
N ILE A 274 -16.49 13.61 12.71
CA ILE A 274 -17.62 14.15 11.96
C ILE A 274 -18.28 15.30 12.74
N ILE A 275 -18.60 15.10 14.02
CA ILE A 275 -19.18 16.15 14.87
C ILE A 275 -18.26 17.38 14.89
N THR A 276 -16.97 17.19 15.14
CA THR A 276 -15.98 18.28 15.13
C THR A 276 -15.98 19.01 13.80
N LEU A 277 -16.05 18.28 12.69
CA LEU A 277 -16.06 18.82 11.33
C LEU A 277 -17.35 19.58 11.01
N PHE A 278 -18.49 19.31 11.68
CA PHE A 278 -19.76 19.99 11.43
C PHE A 278 -20.13 21.08 12.45
N ILE A 279 -19.36 21.24 13.53
CA ILE A 279 -19.53 22.36 14.48
C ILE A 279 -19.13 23.70 13.80
N PRO A 280 -19.85 24.80 14.07
CA PRO A 280 -19.46 26.14 13.60
C PRO A 280 -18.04 26.52 14.04
N ASN A 281 -17.25 27.11 13.15
CA ASN A 281 -15.83 27.45 13.39
C ASN A 281 -14.96 26.24 13.79
N SER A 282 -15.25 25.08 13.20
CA SER A 282 -14.44 23.88 13.39
C SER A 282 -12.96 24.12 13.08
N PRO A 283 -12.02 23.69 13.95
CA PRO A 283 -10.59 23.75 13.67
C PRO A 283 -10.16 22.78 12.57
N LEU A 284 -11.04 21.90 12.11
CA LEU A 284 -10.80 20.94 11.04
C LEU A 284 -11.22 21.46 9.67
N ARG A 285 -11.88 22.63 9.59
CA ARG A 285 -12.26 23.30 8.34
C ARG A 285 -11.22 24.35 7.95
N GLY A 286 -11.19 24.70 6.68
CA GLY A 286 -10.44 25.85 6.18
C GLY A 286 -10.99 27.17 6.70
N ASP A 287 -10.21 28.23 6.53
CA ASP A 287 -10.57 29.60 6.97
C ASP A 287 -11.87 30.10 6.32
N ASP A 288 -12.19 29.61 5.13
CA ASP A 288 -13.43 29.87 4.39
C ASP A 288 -14.59 28.93 4.78
N GLY A 289 -14.37 28.02 5.73
CA GLY A 289 -15.31 26.97 6.12
C GLY A 289 -15.33 25.77 5.17
N SER A 290 -14.42 25.70 4.17
CA SER A 290 -14.29 24.57 3.26
C SER A 290 -13.79 23.32 3.98
N ILE A 291 -14.22 22.16 3.48
CA ILE A 291 -13.69 20.85 3.90
C ILE A 291 -12.55 20.42 2.97
N ILE A 292 -12.54 20.89 1.72
CA ILE A 292 -11.57 20.43 0.71
C ILE A 292 -10.20 21.06 0.98
N ASN A 293 -10.17 22.38 1.18
CA ASN A 293 -8.95 23.11 1.52
C ASN A 293 -8.91 23.29 3.03
N SER A 294 -8.62 22.20 3.76
CA SER A 294 -8.75 22.21 5.22
C SER A 294 -7.70 21.37 5.94
N PRO A 295 -7.43 21.68 7.23
CA PRO A 295 -6.59 20.85 8.07
C PRO A 295 -7.04 19.39 8.16
N PHE A 296 -8.32 19.08 7.90
CA PHE A 296 -8.82 17.71 7.85
C PHE A 296 -8.23 16.90 6.69
N ILE A 297 -8.17 17.48 5.48
CA ILE A 297 -7.64 16.80 4.30
C ILE A 297 -6.12 16.74 4.34
N ASP A 298 -5.48 17.84 4.74
CA ASP A 298 -4.02 17.90 4.88
C ASP A 298 -3.54 16.97 6.01
N GLY A 299 -4.32 16.88 7.09
CA GLY A 299 -4.09 16.04 8.26
C GLY A 299 -4.71 14.63 8.16
N ILE A 300 -5.04 14.14 6.97
CA ILE A 300 -5.74 12.85 6.86
C ILE A 300 -4.90 11.66 7.35
N VAL A 301 -3.58 11.72 7.17
CA VAL A 301 -2.63 10.67 7.60
C VAL A 301 -2.67 10.45 9.12
N PRO A 302 -2.47 11.46 9.98
CA PRO A 302 -2.57 11.27 11.42
C PRO A 302 -3.97 10.85 11.88
N ILE A 303 -5.05 11.29 11.21
CA ILE A 303 -6.42 10.84 11.51
C ILE A 303 -6.57 9.33 11.27
N ILE A 304 -6.08 8.84 10.11
CA ILE A 304 -6.11 7.41 9.79
C ILE A 304 -5.20 6.61 10.72
N LEU A 305 -4.01 7.13 11.06
CA LEU A 305 -3.12 6.53 12.05
C LEU A 305 -3.86 6.28 13.37
N VAL A 306 -4.54 7.30 13.91
CA VAL A 306 -5.26 7.18 15.18
C VAL A 306 -6.43 6.19 15.06
N LEU A 307 -7.15 6.20 13.93
CA LEU A 307 -8.19 5.22 13.65
C LEU A 307 -7.67 3.77 13.73
N PHE A 308 -6.54 3.49 13.10
CA PHE A 308 -5.94 2.14 13.13
C PHE A 308 -5.33 1.79 14.48
N LEU A 309 -4.76 2.75 15.22
CA LEU A 309 -4.35 2.52 16.60
C LEU A 309 -5.54 2.14 17.47
N ILE A 310 -6.68 2.85 17.35
CA ILE A 310 -7.90 2.52 18.09
C ILE A 310 -8.39 1.11 17.74
N LEU A 311 -8.42 0.76 16.45
CA LEU A 311 -8.80 -0.58 16.00
C LEU A 311 -7.87 -1.66 16.57
N GLY A 312 -6.55 -1.50 16.39
CA GLY A 312 -5.55 -2.47 16.81
C GLY A 312 -5.46 -2.63 18.32
N ILE A 313 -5.41 -1.52 19.07
CA ILE A 313 -5.34 -1.54 20.54
C ILE A 313 -6.60 -2.19 21.12
N THR A 314 -7.79 -1.77 20.68
CA THR A 314 -9.05 -2.29 21.22
C THR A 314 -9.19 -3.78 20.93
N PHE A 315 -8.89 -4.21 19.70
CA PHE A 315 -8.92 -5.62 19.35
C PHE A 315 -7.91 -6.43 20.14
N GLY A 316 -6.66 -5.95 20.23
CA GLY A 316 -5.59 -6.65 20.94
C GLY A 316 -5.86 -6.77 22.44
N ILE A 317 -6.46 -5.77 23.09
CA ILE A 317 -6.83 -5.85 24.51
C ILE A 317 -7.96 -6.87 24.71
N VAL A 318 -9.02 -6.81 23.91
CA VAL A 318 -10.20 -7.68 24.09
C VAL A 318 -9.89 -9.13 23.72
N ASP A 319 -9.01 -9.36 22.73
CA ASP A 319 -8.51 -10.69 22.37
C ASP A 319 -7.30 -11.15 23.22
N ARG A 320 -6.92 -10.37 24.25
CA ARG A 320 -5.81 -10.65 25.19
C ARG A 320 -4.42 -10.81 24.53
N LYS A 321 -4.23 -10.22 23.37
CA LYS A 321 -2.93 -10.08 22.67
C LYS A 321 -2.10 -8.93 23.22
N ILE A 322 -2.75 -7.92 23.79
CA ILE A 322 -2.16 -6.79 24.49
C ILE A 322 -2.57 -6.88 25.95
N ASN A 323 -1.61 -7.09 26.85
CA ASN A 323 -1.85 -7.14 28.29
C ASN A 323 -1.25 -5.93 29.00
N THR A 324 -0.23 -5.31 28.38
CA THR A 324 0.49 -4.17 28.92
C THR A 324 0.73 -3.10 27.87
N THR A 325 1.04 -1.87 28.29
CA THR A 325 1.46 -0.79 27.38
C THR A 325 2.76 -1.11 26.65
N HIS A 326 3.62 -1.97 27.22
CA HIS A 326 4.84 -2.45 26.58
C HIS A 326 4.53 -3.27 25.31
N ASP A 327 3.44 -4.04 25.29
CA ASP A 327 3.04 -4.83 24.13
C ASP A 327 2.70 -3.94 22.93
N ILE A 328 2.06 -2.78 23.19
CA ILE A 328 1.73 -1.80 22.15
C ILE A 328 3.02 -1.30 21.48
N GLY A 329 3.99 -0.84 22.28
CA GLY A 329 5.28 -0.38 21.77
C GLY A 329 6.05 -1.47 21.02
N LYS A 330 6.00 -2.72 21.50
CA LYS A 330 6.59 -3.87 20.83
C LYS A 330 5.98 -4.11 19.45
N TYR A 331 4.65 -4.20 19.34
CA TYR A 331 3.98 -4.45 18.06
C TYR A 331 4.20 -3.29 17.06
N MET A 332 4.21 -2.04 17.52
CA MET A 332 4.58 -0.89 16.68
C MET A 332 6.03 -0.97 16.20
N THR A 333 6.95 -1.38 17.08
CA THR A 333 8.37 -1.57 16.72
C THR A 333 8.53 -2.68 15.68
N ASP A 334 7.82 -3.80 15.86
CA ASP A 334 7.85 -4.91 14.91
C ASP A 334 7.29 -4.48 13.53
N ALA A 335 6.22 -3.68 13.50
CA ALA A 335 5.71 -3.11 12.26
C ALA A 335 6.71 -2.17 11.55
N VAL A 336 7.42 -1.31 12.29
CA VAL A 336 8.45 -0.44 11.71
C VAL A 336 9.66 -1.25 11.23
N ARG A 337 10.00 -2.35 11.90
CA ARG A 337 11.11 -3.23 11.50
C ARG A 337 10.90 -3.80 10.09
N ASP A 338 9.66 -4.13 9.76
CA ASP A 338 9.30 -4.64 8.42
C ASP A 338 9.55 -3.59 7.31
N LEU A 339 9.64 -2.30 7.67
CA LEU A 339 9.96 -1.21 6.74
C LEU A 339 11.45 -0.93 6.58
N SER A 340 12.33 -1.68 7.23
CA SER A 340 13.79 -1.43 7.16
C SER A 340 14.32 -1.36 5.72
N GLY A 341 13.86 -2.26 4.83
CA GLY A 341 14.21 -2.21 3.41
C GLY A 341 13.68 -0.97 2.69
N TYR A 342 12.46 -0.53 3.04
CA TYR A 342 11.87 0.71 2.51
C TYR A 342 12.68 1.94 2.93
N ILE A 343 13.11 2.03 4.20
CA ILE A 343 13.89 3.16 4.71
C ILE A 343 15.22 3.28 3.96
N VAL A 344 15.89 2.16 3.70
CA VAL A 344 17.14 2.11 2.92
C VAL A 344 16.89 2.58 1.48
N LEU A 345 15.78 2.16 0.86
CA LEU A 345 15.41 2.59 -0.48
C LEU A 345 15.09 4.09 -0.54
N ALA A 346 14.30 4.58 0.40
CA ALA A 346 13.92 5.99 0.53
C ALA A 346 15.15 6.89 0.67
N PHE A 347 16.19 6.44 1.39
CA PHE A 347 17.46 7.17 1.48
C PHE A 347 18.09 7.40 0.11
N ALA A 348 18.25 6.37 -0.71
CA ALA A 348 18.84 6.50 -2.04
C ALA A 348 17.95 7.31 -3.00
N ALA A 349 16.63 7.09 -2.94
CA ALA A 349 15.67 7.83 -3.76
C ALA A 349 15.66 9.33 -3.44
N ALA A 350 15.72 9.70 -2.15
CA ALA A 350 15.77 11.09 -1.72
C ALA A 350 17.01 11.83 -2.25
N GLN A 351 18.18 11.16 -2.26
CA GLN A 351 19.38 11.77 -2.84
C GLN A 351 19.25 11.92 -4.36
N PHE A 352 18.75 10.90 -5.05
CA PHE A 352 18.56 10.97 -6.49
C PHE A 352 17.62 12.13 -6.89
N ILE A 353 16.47 12.27 -6.22
CA ILE A 353 15.49 13.33 -6.53
C ILE A 353 16.06 14.70 -6.20
N SER A 354 16.80 14.86 -5.11
CA SER A 354 17.45 16.14 -4.77
C SER A 354 18.53 16.53 -5.78
N PHE A 355 19.20 15.58 -6.41
CA PHE A 355 20.26 15.85 -7.38
C PHE A 355 19.72 16.19 -8.77
N PHE A 356 18.51 15.72 -9.08
CA PHE A 356 17.86 15.86 -10.38
C PHE A 356 17.19 17.22 -10.54
#